data_AF-A0A7R7JCV1-F1
#
_entry.id   AF-A0A7R7JCV1-F1
#
_cell.length_a   1.000
_cell.length_b   1.000
_cell.length_c   1.000
_cell.angle_alpha   90.00
_cell.angle_beta   90.00
_cell.angle_gamma   90.00
#
_symmetry.space_group_name_H-M   'P 1'
#
loop_
_entity.id
_entity.type
_entity.pdbx_description
1 polymer ?
#
loop_
_entity_poly.entity_id
_entity_poly.type
_entity_poly.pdbx_seq_one_letter_code
_entity_poly.pdbx_strand_id
1 'polypeptide(L)'
;MSHIRAYPVPLAEIAEVVASYPWKKQDLLYWGDNTPVYIEHWETIASRFPGAKFVNLIRDPRDVVASSRSIACGFGFSVYSAASIWRKRAEIATRMAKTIGNNFISIRYEDIVSNPNEEVIRLCRFLGIEYENSMLQYNQSDEAMNMAGGQPHHKNVVRPVNTSSIGKYMNILSDHEIGIVERVCATWMERFGYKCSIVDDMNEVSASEKLSGIIETFFLQICDRVYQITR
;
A
#
# COMPACT_ATOMS: atom_id res chain seq x y z
N MET A 1 20.37 18.28 -3.79
CA MET A 1 20.86 17.04 -3.13
C MET A 1 20.10 16.79 -1.84
N SER A 2 18.78 16.67 -1.93
CA SER A 2 17.93 16.25 -0.81
C SER A 2 17.75 14.74 -0.88
N HIS A 3 18.44 14.01 -0.01
CA HIS A 3 18.33 12.55 0.06
C HIS A 3 17.13 12.17 0.94
N ILE A 4 16.07 11.63 0.33
CA ILE A 4 14.96 10.97 1.05
C ILE A 4 15.29 9.48 1.10
N ARG A 5 15.22 8.86 2.29
CA ARG A 5 15.36 7.40 2.44
C ARG A 5 14.14 6.81 3.13
N ALA A 6 13.70 5.65 2.65
CA ALA A 6 12.59 4.87 3.20
C ALA A 6 13.10 3.54 3.79
N TYR A 7 12.67 3.22 5.01
CA TYR A 7 13.03 1.97 5.70
C TYR A 7 11.79 1.38 6.38
N PRO A 8 11.61 0.05 6.42
CA PRO A 8 10.53 -0.56 7.20
C PRO A 8 10.93 -0.68 8.67
N VAL A 9 10.17 -0.07 9.58
CA VAL A 9 10.40 -0.15 11.03
C VAL A 9 9.16 -0.73 11.74
N PRO A 10 9.29 -1.51 12.82
CA PRO A 10 8.14 -1.86 13.66
C PRO A 10 7.65 -0.63 14.45
N LEU A 11 6.34 -0.49 14.66
CA LEU A 11 5.72 0.68 15.32
C LEU A 11 6.22 0.96 16.75
N ALA A 12 6.58 -0.08 17.50
CA ALA A 12 7.15 0.08 18.84
C ALA A 12 8.56 0.71 18.81
N GLU A 13 9.23 0.60 17.67
CA GLU A 13 10.64 0.94 17.48
C GLU A 13 10.84 2.25 16.72
N ILE A 14 9.80 2.89 16.16
CA ILE A 14 9.99 4.12 15.36
C ILE A 14 10.73 5.20 16.16
N ALA A 15 10.49 5.34 17.47
CA ALA A 15 11.22 6.29 18.30
C ALA A 15 12.63 5.80 18.70
N GLU A 16 12.79 4.50 19.02
CA GLU A 16 14.06 3.92 19.48
C GLU A 16 15.04 3.63 18.36
N VAL A 17 14.59 3.13 17.20
CA VAL A 17 15.41 2.97 15.98
C VAL A 17 15.84 4.33 15.45
N VAL A 18 14.96 5.34 15.46
CA VAL A 18 15.35 6.72 15.16
C VAL A 18 16.45 7.22 16.12
N ALA A 19 16.39 6.85 17.40
CA ALA A 19 17.36 7.28 18.40
C ALA A 19 18.66 6.46 18.47
N SER A 20 18.63 5.16 18.11
CA SER A 20 19.71 4.19 18.35
C SER A 20 20.54 3.85 17.11
N TYR A 21 20.05 4.17 15.90
CA TYR A 21 20.85 3.95 14.69
C TYR A 21 22.04 4.93 14.64
N PRO A 22 23.25 4.49 14.24
CA PRO A 22 24.44 5.34 14.18
C PRO A 22 24.38 6.26 12.95
N TRP A 23 23.49 7.25 12.98
CA TRP A 23 23.41 8.27 11.93
C TRP A 23 24.66 9.16 11.96
N LYS A 24 25.33 9.33 10.81
CA LYS A 24 26.09 10.58 10.58
C LYS A 24 25.06 11.70 10.42
N LYS A 25 24.69 12.29 11.56
CA LYS A 25 23.53 13.14 11.84
C LYS A 25 23.40 14.45 11.03
N GLN A 26 24.20 14.68 9.99
CA GLN A 26 24.46 16.06 9.52
C GLN A 26 23.82 16.49 8.19
N ASP A 27 23.26 15.60 7.35
CA ASP A 27 22.86 16.03 5.98
C ASP A 27 21.44 15.65 5.50
N LEU A 28 20.57 15.03 6.32
CA LEU A 28 19.23 14.64 5.87
C LEU A 28 18.16 15.67 6.29
N LEU A 29 17.54 16.31 5.30
CA LEU A 29 16.50 17.33 5.49
C LEU A 29 15.08 16.73 5.68
N TYR A 30 14.83 15.52 5.18
CA TYR A 30 13.52 14.84 5.23
C TYR A 30 13.67 13.35 5.54
N TRP A 31 12.66 12.78 6.20
CA TRP A 31 12.60 11.37 6.60
C TRP A 31 11.28 10.77 6.12
N GLY A 32 11.30 9.50 5.67
CA GLY A 32 10.11 8.80 5.20
C GLY A 32 10.13 7.30 5.53
N ASP A 33 8.96 6.69 5.54
CA ASP A 33 8.74 5.26 5.71
C ASP A 33 7.54 4.87 4.82
N ASN A 34 7.60 3.71 4.18
CA ASN A 34 6.58 3.23 3.24
C ASN A 34 5.95 1.89 3.66
N THR A 35 6.06 1.52 4.95
CA THR A 35 5.52 0.26 5.49
C THR A 35 4.00 0.23 5.36
N PRO A 36 3.41 -0.67 4.54
CA PRO A 36 1.98 -0.61 4.22
C PRO A 36 1.04 -0.78 5.43
N VAL A 37 1.45 -1.49 6.48
CA VAL A 37 0.61 -1.73 7.67
C VAL A 37 0.42 -0.46 8.52
N TYR A 38 1.27 0.57 8.36
CA TYR A 38 1.18 1.81 9.13
C TYR A 38 -0.13 2.56 8.94
N ILE A 39 -0.83 2.35 7.83
CA ILE A 39 -2.17 2.90 7.65
C ILE A 39 -3.11 2.49 8.79
N GLU A 40 -2.93 1.31 9.39
CA GLU A 40 -3.76 0.81 10.50
C GLU A 40 -3.39 1.46 11.85
N HIS A 41 -2.27 2.19 11.90
CA HIS A 41 -1.71 2.82 13.10
C HIS A 41 -1.51 4.33 12.94
N TRP A 42 -2.21 4.94 11.98
CA TRP A 42 -2.03 6.34 11.60
C TRP A 42 -2.27 7.32 12.77
N GLU A 43 -3.17 7.01 13.71
CA GLU A 43 -3.47 7.85 14.87
C GLU A 43 -2.26 7.95 15.82
N THR A 44 -1.57 6.83 16.06
CA THR A 44 -0.33 6.79 16.83
C THR A 44 0.78 7.59 16.14
N ILE A 45 0.90 7.46 14.81
CA ILE A 45 1.90 8.21 14.04
C ILE A 45 1.59 9.71 14.08
N ALA A 46 0.34 10.10 13.83
CA ALA A 46 -0.09 11.50 13.81
C ALA A 46 0.06 12.17 15.19
N SER A 47 -0.23 11.44 16.28
CA SER A 47 -0.03 11.96 17.65
C SER A 47 1.45 12.10 18.01
N ARG A 48 2.32 11.18 17.56
CA ARG A 48 3.76 11.24 17.84
C ARG A 48 4.50 12.25 16.96
N PHE A 49 4.02 12.47 15.73
CA PHE A 49 4.62 13.35 14.74
C PHE A 49 3.57 14.32 14.15
N PRO A 50 3.22 15.40 14.86
CA PRO A 50 2.16 16.33 14.43
C PRO A 50 2.39 17.01 13.07
N GLY A 51 3.64 17.08 12.61
CA GLY A 51 4.02 17.60 11.30
C GLY A 51 4.14 16.55 10.19
N ALA A 52 3.81 15.28 10.47
CA ALA A 52 3.91 14.20 9.49
C ALA A 52 2.94 14.42 8.33
N LYS A 53 3.42 14.17 7.12
CA LYS A 53 2.63 14.12 5.90
C LYS A 53 2.37 12.67 5.53
N PHE A 54 1.13 12.35 5.18
CA PHE A 54 0.68 11.00 4.83
C PHE A 54 0.39 10.92 3.34
N VAL A 55 1.01 9.93 2.68
CA VAL A 55 0.81 9.65 1.26
C VAL A 55 0.16 8.28 1.14
N ASN A 56 -1.09 8.24 0.70
CA ASN A 56 -1.82 7.01 0.44
C ASN A 56 -1.74 6.65 -1.04
N LEU A 57 -1.14 5.51 -1.38
CA LEU A 57 -1.17 4.95 -2.72
C LEU A 57 -2.35 3.98 -2.83
N ILE A 58 -3.40 4.37 -3.55
CA ILE A 58 -4.56 3.51 -3.81
C ILE A 58 -4.42 2.85 -5.19
N ARG A 59 -4.78 1.58 -5.31
CA ARG A 59 -4.76 0.83 -6.57
C ARG A 59 -6.07 0.05 -6.72
N ASP A 60 -6.46 -0.24 -7.95
CA ASP A 60 -7.63 -1.08 -8.24
C ASP A 60 -7.61 -2.37 -7.38
N PRO A 61 -8.67 -2.64 -6.59
CA PRO A 61 -8.67 -3.79 -5.68
C PRO A 61 -8.51 -5.11 -6.42
N ARG A 62 -8.98 -5.22 -7.67
CA ARG A 62 -8.89 -6.45 -8.46
C ARG A 62 -7.42 -6.77 -8.77
N ASP A 63 -6.66 -5.76 -9.16
CA ASP A 63 -5.21 -5.88 -9.40
C ASP A 63 -4.42 -6.13 -8.11
N VAL A 64 -4.86 -5.56 -6.98
CA VAL A 64 -4.25 -5.83 -5.66
C VAL A 64 -4.45 -7.29 -5.28
N VAL A 65 -5.69 -7.80 -5.35
CA VAL A 65 -6.03 -9.19 -5.02
C VAL A 65 -5.30 -10.18 -5.93
N ALA A 66 -5.28 -9.91 -7.24
CA ALA A 66 -4.52 -10.71 -8.20
C ALA A 66 -3.01 -10.73 -7.88
N SER A 67 -2.45 -9.60 -7.46
CA SER A 67 -1.04 -9.50 -7.05
C SER A 67 -0.76 -10.27 -5.76
N SER A 68 -1.63 -10.18 -4.75
CA SER A 68 -1.47 -10.90 -3.47
C SER A 68 -1.42 -12.41 -3.65
N ARG A 69 -2.17 -12.97 -4.60
CA ARG A 69 -2.14 -14.41 -4.93
C ARG A 69 -0.75 -14.89 -5.38
N SER A 70 0.00 -14.04 -6.10
CA SER A 70 1.34 -14.39 -6.58
C SER A 70 2.43 -14.32 -5.50
N ILE A 71 2.19 -13.62 -4.39
CA ILE A 71 3.17 -13.36 -3.32
C ILE A 71 3.05 -14.37 -2.17
N ALA A 72 1.87 -14.97 -1.98
CA ALA A 72 1.53 -15.68 -0.75
C ALA A 72 2.25 -17.03 -0.49
N CYS A 73 3.24 -17.45 -1.29
CA CYS A 73 4.09 -18.63 -1.04
C CYS A 73 3.36 -19.86 -0.43
N GLY A 74 2.14 -20.16 -0.89
CA GLY A 74 1.34 -21.30 -0.42
C GLY A 74 0.42 -21.07 0.78
N PHE A 75 0.51 -19.95 1.51
CA PHE A 75 -0.45 -19.53 2.54
C PHE A 75 -1.36 -18.41 1.99
N GLY A 76 -2.19 -18.78 1.01
CA GLY A 76 -3.00 -17.82 0.26
C GLY A 76 -4.12 -17.21 1.09
N PHE A 77 -4.19 -15.88 1.17
CA PHE A 77 -5.45 -15.20 1.47
C PHE A 77 -6.47 -15.59 0.40
N SER A 78 -7.69 -15.95 0.81
CA SER A 78 -8.82 -16.03 -0.11
C SER A 78 -9.06 -14.67 -0.78
N VAL A 79 -9.69 -14.69 -1.94
CA VAL A 79 -10.12 -13.48 -2.67
C VAL A 79 -10.94 -12.57 -1.77
N TYR A 80 -11.84 -13.15 -0.96
CA TYR A 80 -12.65 -12.40 0.00
C TYR A 80 -11.79 -11.74 1.09
N SER A 81 -10.83 -12.45 1.68
CA SER A 81 -9.93 -11.89 2.70
C SER A 81 -9.10 -10.73 2.15
N ALA A 82 -8.48 -10.92 0.98
CA ALA A 82 -7.67 -9.89 0.34
C ALA A 82 -8.51 -8.65 -0.02
N ALA A 83 -9.71 -8.85 -0.58
CA ALA A 83 -10.66 -7.77 -0.86
C ALA A 83 -11.09 -7.05 0.42
N SER A 84 -11.34 -7.79 1.50
CA SER A 84 -11.75 -7.23 2.81
C SER A 84 -10.66 -6.37 3.44
N ILE A 85 -9.40 -6.78 3.34
CA ILE A 85 -8.24 -5.99 3.80
C ILE A 85 -8.15 -4.69 2.98
N TRP A 86 -8.26 -4.77 1.65
CA TRP A 86 -8.27 -3.60 0.79
C TRP A 86 -9.41 -2.64 1.19
N ARG A 87 -10.63 -3.16 1.36
CA ARG A 87 -11.82 -2.41 1.77
C ARG A 87 -11.59 -1.68 3.10
N LYS A 88 -11.08 -2.38 4.11
CA LYS A 88 -10.75 -1.80 5.43
C LYS A 88 -9.75 -0.65 5.29
N ARG A 89 -8.70 -0.82 4.48
CA ARG A 89 -7.67 0.22 4.28
C ARG A 89 -8.19 1.41 3.49
N ALA A 90 -9.05 1.19 2.50
CA ALA A 90 -9.74 2.24 1.76
C ALA A 90 -10.65 3.10 2.66
N GLU A 91 -11.35 2.47 3.61
CA GLU A 91 -12.14 3.15 4.64
C GLU A 91 -11.25 3.97 5.58
N ILE A 92 -10.14 3.40 6.06
CA ILE A 92 -9.17 4.11 6.90
C ILE A 92 -8.61 5.34 6.16
N ALA A 93 -8.18 5.18 4.90
CA ALA A 93 -7.67 6.28 4.08
C ALA A 93 -8.70 7.43 3.96
N THR A 94 -9.99 7.10 3.81
CA THR A 94 -11.04 8.11 3.75
C THR A 94 -11.23 8.83 5.08
N ARG A 95 -11.14 8.12 6.21
CA ARG A 95 -11.16 8.75 7.54
C ARG A 95 -9.93 9.62 7.76
N MET A 96 -8.74 9.16 7.38
CA MET A 96 -7.51 9.95 7.43
C MET A 96 -7.64 11.24 6.63
N ALA A 97 -8.17 11.18 5.41
CA ALA A 97 -8.39 12.38 4.59
C ALA A 97 -9.25 13.44 5.31
N LYS A 98 -10.28 13.00 6.05
CA LYS A 98 -11.14 13.90 6.84
C LYS A 98 -10.44 14.44 8.09
N THR A 99 -9.67 13.61 8.80
CA THR A 99 -9.08 13.99 10.09
C THR A 99 -7.75 14.73 9.95
N ILE A 100 -6.88 14.29 9.04
CA ILE A 100 -5.53 14.85 8.83
C ILE A 100 -5.60 16.10 7.92
N GLY A 101 -6.58 16.18 7.01
CA GLY A 101 -6.77 17.32 6.13
C GLY A 101 -5.57 17.54 5.20
N ASN A 102 -4.99 18.75 5.25
CA ASN A 102 -3.94 19.20 4.31
C ASN A 102 -2.63 18.41 4.41
N ASN A 103 -2.43 17.61 5.45
CA ASN A 103 -1.27 16.73 5.61
C ASN A 103 -1.52 15.33 5.06
N PHE A 104 -2.58 15.11 4.29
CA PHE A 104 -2.89 13.84 3.64
C PHE A 104 -3.10 14.03 2.14
N ILE A 105 -2.51 13.16 1.33
CA ILE A 105 -2.81 13.03 -0.10
C ILE A 105 -3.07 11.58 -0.45
N SER A 106 -4.00 11.34 -1.38
CA SER A 106 -4.21 10.02 -1.99
C SER A 106 -3.85 10.10 -3.47
N ILE A 107 -3.01 9.18 -3.93
CA ILE A 107 -2.54 9.07 -5.32
C ILE A 107 -2.98 7.70 -5.85
N ARG A 108 -3.53 7.66 -7.06
CA ARG A 108 -3.84 6.39 -7.72
C ARG A 108 -2.58 5.81 -8.32
N TYR A 109 -2.39 4.50 -8.14
CA TYR A 109 -1.29 3.76 -8.76
C TYR A 109 -1.32 3.92 -10.28
N GLU A 110 -2.50 3.86 -10.89
CA GLU A 110 -2.68 3.96 -12.33
C GLU A 110 -2.25 5.33 -12.85
N ASP A 111 -2.53 6.40 -12.10
CA ASP A 111 -2.14 7.77 -12.46
C ASP A 111 -0.62 7.94 -12.40
N ILE A 112 0.03 7.50 -11.30
CA ILE A 112 1.48 7.68 -11.13
C ILE A 112 2.30 6.83 -12.10
N VAL A 113 1.83 5.64 -12.50
CA VAL A 113 2.56 4.85 -13.49
C VAL A 113 2.30 5.26 -14.93
N SER A 114 1.18 5.94 -15.20
CA SER A 114 0.85 6.44 -16.54
C SER A 114 1.41 7.84 -16.80
N ASN A 115 1.40 8.70 -15.77
CA ASN A 115 1.85 10.10 -15.83
C ASN A 115 2.88 10.40 -14.71
N PRO A 116 4.02 9.67 -14.66
CA PRO A 116 4.95 9.73 -13.53
C PRO A 116 5.55 11.11 -13.30
N ASN A 117 5.80 11.89 -14.35
CA ASN A 117 6.35 13.24 -14.20
C ASN A 117 5.39 14.16 -13.44
N GLU A 118 4.14 14.26 -13.91
CA GLU A 118 3.12 15.13 -13.31
C GLU A 118 2.80 14.72 -11.87
N GLU A 119 2.64 13.42 -11.62
CA GLU A 119 2.30 12.90 -10.29
C GLU A 119 3.46 13.05 -9.29
N VAL A 120 4.71 12.88 -9.72
CA VAL A 120 5.87 13.12 -8.85
C VAL A 120 6.02 14.61 -8.55
N ILE A 121 5.80 15.51 -9.52
CA ILE A 121 5.78 16.98 -9.25
C ILE A 121 4.68 17.32 -8.24
N ARG A 122 3.48 16.75 -8.40
CA ARG A 122 2.37 16.94 -7.46
C ARG A 122 2.72 16.45 -6.05
N LEU A 123 3.37 15.30 -5.96
CA LEU A 123 3.85 14.73 -4.70
C LEU A 123 4.93 15.62 -4.05
N CYS A 124 5.91 16.08 -4.83
CA CYS A 124 6.95 16.99 -4.34
C CYS A 124 6.35 18.28 -3.76
N ARG A 125 5.38 18.89 -4.48
CA ARG A 125 4.65 20.07 -4.00
C ARG A 125 3.92 19.80 -2.69
N PHE A 126 3.24 18.67 -2.58
CA PHE A 126 2.57 18.27 -1.34
C PHE A 126 3.56 18.11 -0.18
N LEU A 127 4.71 17.48 -0.45
CA LEU A 127 5.76 17.26 0.56
C LEU A 127 6.51 18.56 0.92
N GLY A 128 6.47 19.58 0.07
CA GLY A 128 7.26 20.80 0.22
C GLY A 128 8.74 20.59 -0.11
N ILE A 129 9.02 19.73 -1.09
CA ILE A 129 10.37 19.42 -1.58
C ILE A 129 10.53 19.89 -3.02
N GLU A 130 11.75 20.23 -3.41
CA GLU A 130 12.08 20.56 -4.81
C GLU A 130 12.08 19.29 -5.66
N TYR A 131 11.53 19.40 -6.87
CA TYR A 131 11.55 18.30 -7.85
C TYR A 131 12.90 18.25 -8.54
N GLU A 132 13.53 17.08 -8.58
CA GLU A 132 14.75 16.81 -9.35
C GLU A 132 14.44 15.75 -10.44
N ASN A 133 14.89 15.97 -11.69
CA ASN A 133 14.66 15.02 -12.79
C ASN A 133 15.17 13.60 -12.49
N SER A 134 16.22 13.49 -11.66
CA SER A 134 16.79 12.23 -11.16
C SER A 134 15.78 11.37 -10.38
N MET A 135 14.72 11.96 -9.81
CA MET A 135 13.68 11.22 -9.08
C MET A 135 12.93 10.22 -9.97
N LEU A 136 12.85 10.47 -11.28
CA LEU A 136 12.26 9.54 -12.25
C LEU A 136 13.23 8.42 -12.67
N GLN A 137 14.51 8.53 -12.33
CA GLN A 137 15.56 7.54 -12.58
C GLN A 137 15.80 6.66 -11.34
N TYR A 138 14.82 6.52 -10.45
CA TYR A 138 14.93 5.75 -9.21
C TYR A 138 15.38 4.31 -9.43
N ASN A 139 15.05 3.71 -10.57
CA ASN A 139 15.37 2.32 -10.89
C ASN A 139 16.88 2.09 -11.11
N GLN A 140 17.67 3.16 -11.18
CA GLN A 140 19.13 3.15 -11.31
C GLN A 140 19.83 3.44 -9.97
N SER A 141 19.09 3.66 -8.88
CA SER A 141 19.69 3.99 -7.59
C SER A 141 20.20 2.75 -6.87
N ASP A 142 21.22 2.95 -6.02
CA ASP A 142 21.74 1.90 -5.14
C ASP A 142 20.63 1.36 -4.22
N GLU A 143 19.70 2.21 -3.78
CA GLU A 143 18.54 1.79 -2.98
C GLU A 143 17.62 0.83 -3.75
N ALA A 144 17.33 1.08 -5.02
CA ALA A 144 16.52 0.17 -5.84
C ALA A 144 17.21 -1.19 -6.03
N MET A 145 18.51 -1.18 -6.27
CA MET A 145 19.32 -2.40 -6.40
C MET A 145 19.33 -3.22 -5.11
N ASN A 146 19.54 -2.55 -3.97
CA ASN A 146 19.53 -3.18 -2.65
C ASN A 146 18.16 -3.75 -2.30
N MET A 147 17.08 -3.03 -2.62
CA MET A 147 15.71 -3.45 -2.34
C MET A 147 15.32 -4.69 -3.17
N ALA A 148 15.72 -4.74 -4.43
CA ALA A 148 15.46 -5.88 -5.33
C ALA A 148 16.15 -7.17 -4.91
N GLY A 149 17.28 -7.08 -4.19
CA GLY A 149 17.99 -8.23 -3.63
C GLY A 149 17.34 -8.85 -2.38
N GLY A 150 16.47 -8.12 -1.68
CA GLY A 150 15.96 -8.52 -0.36
C GLY A 150 14.65 -9.32 -0.35
N GLN A 151 13.66 -8.95 -1.16
CA GLN A 151 12.32 -9.54 -1.13
C GLN A 151 11.78 -9.82 -2.55
N PRO A 152 11.08 -10.94 -2.80
CA PRO A 152 10.60 -11.30 -4.14
C PRO A 152 9.70 -10.23 -4.81
N HIS A 153 8.92 -9.48 -4.03
CA HIS A 153 8.02 -8.44 -4.52
C HIS A 153 8.74 -7.13 -4.89
N HIS A 154 10.01 -6.97 -4.51
CA HIS A 154 10.83 -5.80 -4.85
C HIS A 154 11.61 -5.96 -6.15
N LYS A 155 11.55 -7.11 -6.81
CA LYS A 155 12.24 -7.37 -8.10
C LYS A 155 11.85 -6.41 -9.22
N ASN A 156 10.68 -5.77 -9.13
CA ASN A 156 10.22 -4.81 -10.12
C ASN A 156 10.75 -3.38 -9.88
N VAL A 157 11.35 -3.09 -8.72
CA VAL A 157 11.83 -1.74 -8.36
C VAL A 157 13.03 -1.32 -9.22
N VAL A 158 13.80 -2.27 -9.74
CA VAL A 158 14.90 -2.02 -10.70
C VAL A 158 14.43 -1.84 -12.15
N ARG A 159 13.13 -2.02 -12.42
CA ARG A 159 12.57 -1.79 -13.76
C ARG A 159 12.05 -0.35 -13.86
N PRO A 160 12.11 0.26 -15.06
CA PRO A 160 11.43 1.52 -15.31
C PRO A 160 9.94 1.42 -14.96
N VAL A 161 9.35 2.56 -14.57
CA VAL A 161 7.90 2.69 -14.42
C VAL A 161 7.23 2.16 -15.68
N ASN A 162 6.25 1.28 -15.50
CA ASN A 162 5.47 0.75 -16.60
C ASN A 162 4.04 0.46 -16.17
N THR A 163 3.14 0.47 -17.14
CA THR A 163 1.71 0.25 -16.97
C THR A 163 1.34 -1.23 -17.03
N SER A 164 2.30 -2.15 -17.16
CA SER A 164 2.03 -3.57 -17.41
C SER A 164 1.24 -4.25 -16.30
N SER A 165 1.17 -3.64 -15.11
CA SER A 165 0.44 -4.18 -13.96
C SER A 165 -0.99 -3.66 -13.85
N ILE A 166 -1.43 -2.76 -14.72
CA ILE A 166 -2.81 -2.30 -14.80
C ILE A 166 -3.63 -3.35 -15.56
N GLY A 167 -4.75 -3.79 -14.97
CA GLY A 167 -5.67 -4.75 -15.59
C GLY A 167 -5.15 -6.19 -15.62
N LYS A 168 -4.05 -6.50 -14.92
CA LYS A 168 -3.51 -7.87 -14.84
C LYS A 168 -4.52 -8.85 -14.26
N TYR A 169 -5.43 -8.38 -13.40
CA TYR A 169 -6.47 -9.22 -12.81
C TYR A 169 -7.30 -9.97 -13.84
N MET A 170 -7.52 -9.42 -15.05
CA MET A 170 -8.33 -10.07 -16.10
C MET A 170 -7.73 -11.40 -16.57
N ASN A 171 -6.42 -11.58 -16.42
CA ASN A 171 -5.71 -12.79 -16.81
C ASN A 171 -5.45 -13.74 -15.64
N ILE A 172 -5.83 -13.37 -14.42
CA ILE A 172 -5.46 -14.06 -13.17
C ILE A 172 -6.69 -14.50 -12.38
N LEU A 173 -7.71 -13.64 -12.31
CA LEU A 173 -8.95 -13.89 -11.60
C LEU A 173 -10.04 -14.33 -12.58
N SER A 174 -10.86 -15.29 -12.17
CA SER A 174 -12.10 -15.65 -12.86
C SER A 174 -13.17 -14.57 -12.68
N ASP A 175 -14.18 -14.53 -13.55
CA ASP A 175 -15.32 -13.60 -13.44
C ASP A 175 -16.03 -13.69 -12.08
N HIS A 176 -16.14 -14.90 -11.53
CA HIS A 176 -16.69 -15.12 -10.20
C HIS A 176 -15.85 -14.42 -9.12
N GLU A 177 -14.52 -14.58 -9.16
CA GLU A 177 -13.60 -13.94 -8.21
C GLU A 177 -13.60 -12.41 -8.38
N ILE A 178 -13.63 -11.91 -9.61
CA ILE A 178 -13.81 -10.47 -9.91
C ILE A 178 -15.10 -9.97 -9.26
N GLY A 179 -16.21 -10.71 -9.42
CA GLY A 179 -17.49 -10.40 -8.79
C GLY A 179 -17.43 -10.35 -7.26
N ILE A 180 -16.67 -11.24 -6.61
CA ILE A 180 -16.45 -11.18 -5.15
C ILE A 180 -15.74 -9.88 -4.78
N VAL A 181 -14.64 -9.55 -5.47
CA VAL A 181 -13.87 -8.32 -5.19
C VAL A 181 -14.76 -7.09 -5.37
N GLU A 182 -15.50 -7.01 -6.47
CA GLU A 182 -16.39 -5.90 -6.77
C GLU A 182 -17.49 -5.76 -5.72
N ARG A 183 -18.17 -6.85 -5.31
CA ARG A 183 -19.20 -6.80 -4.25
C ARG A 183 -18.63 -6.34 -2.90
N VAL A 184 -17.45 -6.81 -2.52
CA VAL A 184 -16.81 -6.42 -1.25
C VAL A 184 -16.37 -4.96 -1.28
N CYS A 185 -15.87 -4.49 -2.42
CA CYS A 185 -15.17 -3.21 -2.53
C CYS A 185 -15.99 -2.09 -3.20
N ALA A 186 -17.18 -2.36 -3.75
CA ALA A 186 -17.95 -1.48 -4.64
C ALA A 186 -18.01 -0.01 -4.19
N THR A 187 -18.46 0.23 -2.96
CA THR A 187 -18.61 1.59 -2.41
C THR A 187 -17.30 2.37 -2.45
N TRP A 188 -16.18 1.72 -2.11
CA TRP A 188 -14.87 2.36 -2.11
C TRP A 188 -14.24 2.39 -3.50
N MET A 189 -14.53 1.40 -4.35
CA MET A 189 -14.15 1.43 -5.77
C MET A 189 -14.71 2.68 -6.43
N GLU A 190 -16.01 2.92 -6.31
CA GLU A 190 -16.66 4.12 -6.85
C GLU A 190 -16.05 5.40 -6.28
N ARG A 191 -15.85 5.46 -4.95
CA ARG A 191 -15.23 6.60 -4.26
C ARG A 191 -13.84 6.96 -4.81
N PHE A 192 -13.05 5.96 -5.18
CA PHE A 192 -11.70 6.13 -5.73
C PHE A 192 -11.66 6.11 -7.28
N GLY A 193 -12.82 6.11 -7.94
CA GLY A 193 -12.93 6.23 -9.40
C GLY A 193 -12.66 4.94 -10.16
N TYR A 194 -12.92 3.78 -9.56
CA TYR A 194 -12.92 2.47 -10.20
C TYR A 194 -14.35 2.02 -10.47
N LYS A 195 -14.64 1.66 -11.72
CA LYS A 195 -15.95 1.12 -12.12
C LYS A 195 -15.98 -0.40 -11.96
N CYS A 196 -17.06 -0.91 -11.37
CA CYS A 196 -17.41 -2.32 -11.44
C CYS A 196 -17.64 -2.72 -12.91
N SER A 197 -17.22 -3.93 -13.25
CA SER A 197 -17.24 -4.47 -14.60
C SER A 197 -18.24 -5.62 -14.75
N ILE A 198 -18.54 -6.32 -13.65
CA ILE A 198 -19.52 -7.38 -13.63
C ILE A 198 -20.88 -6.77 -13.29
N VAL A 199 -21.77 -6.76 -14.28
CA VAL A 199 -23.17 -6.39 -14.12
C VAL A 199 -23.96 -7.68 -13.97
N ASP A 200 -23.92 -8.29 -12.79
CA ASP A 200 -24.81 -9.41 -12.48
C ASP A 200 -25.38 -9.26 -11.07
N ASP A 201 -26.59 -9.80 -10.91
CA ASP A 201 -27.47 -9.69 -9.75
C ASP A 201 -26.69 -9.60 -8.43
N MET A 202 -26.94 -8.54 -7.66
CA MET A 202 -26.23 -8.16 -6.41
C MET A 202 -26.49 -9.17 -5.27
N ASN A 203 -26.49 -10.46 -5.56
CA ASN A 203 -26.53 -11.53 -4.58
C ASN A 203 -25.31 -11.36 -3.67
N GLU A 204 -25.57 -11.36 -2.36
CA GLU A 204 -24.51 -11.25 -1.37
C GLU A 204 -23.44 -12.34 -1.58
N VAL A 205 -22.19 -12.01 -1.27
CA VAL A 205 -21.12 -13.02 -1.14
C VAL A 205 -21.60 -14.13 -0.20
N SER A 206 -21.40 -15.38 -0.59
CA SER A 206 -21.98 -16.52 0.14
C SER A 206 -21.47 -16.60 1.58
N ALA A 207 -22.28 -17.15 2.48
CA ALA A 207 -21.91 -17.30 3.89
C ALA A 207 -20.64 -18.14 4.08
N SER A 208 -20.41 -19.15 3.24
CA SER A 208 -19.22 -20.00 3.27
C SER A 208 -17.94 -19.24 2.90
N GLU A 209 -18.00 -18.38 1.88
CA GLU A 209 -16.85 -17.53 1.47
C GLU A 209 -16.52 -16.50 2.54
N LYS A 210 -17.55 -15.86 3.11
CA LYS A 210 -17.40 -14.94 4.25
C LYS A 210 -16.74 -15.66 5.43
N LEU A 211 -17.23 -16.85 5.78
CA LEU A 211 -16.72 -17.63 6.90
C LEU A 211 -15.26 -18.08 6.69
N SER A 212 -14.91 -18.54 5.47
CA SER A 212 -13.53 -18.92 5.14
C SER A 212 -12.57 -17.76 5.35
N GLY A 213 -12.91 -16.58 4.85
CA GLY A 213 -12.04 -15.42 5.01
C GLY A 213 -11.97 -14.88 6.44
N ILE A 214 -13.04 -15.02 7.22
CA ILE A 214 -13.02 -14.72 8.66
C ILE A 214 -12.04 -15.66 9.38
N ILE A 215 -12.09 -16.96 9.11
CA ILE A 215 -11.19 -17.96 9.71
C ILE A 215 -9.73 -17.65 9.35
N GLU A 216 -9.43 -17.34 8.09
CA GLU A 216 -8.09 -16.94 7.65
C GLU A 216 -7.59 -15.68 8.37
N THR A 217 -8.47 -14.68 8.52
CA THR A 217 -8.14 -13.44 9.23
C THR A 217 -7.82 -13.71 10.69
N PHE A 218 -8.62 -14.54 11.37
CA PHE A 218 -8.34 -14.96 12.74
C PHE A 218 -7.05 -15.76 12.85
N PHE A 219 -6.81 -16.70 11.94
CA PHE A 219 -5.59 -17.49 11.91
C PHE A 219 -4.34 -16.60 11.82
N LEU A 220 -4.36 -15.61 10.94
CA LEU A 220 -3.24 -14.67 10.79
C LEU A 220 -3.06 -13.77 12.01
N GLN A 221 -4.14 -13.27 12.60
CA GLN A 221 -4.06 -12.52 13.86
C GLN A 221 -3.47 -13.35 15.00
N ILE A 222 -3.79 -14.64 15.06
CA ILE A 222 -3.20 -15.57 16.02
C ILE A 222 -1.71 -15.76 15.71
N CYS A 223 -1.33 -16.01 14.46
CA CYS A 223 0.07 -16.14 14.05
C CYS A 223 0.89 -14.89 14.38
N ASP A 224 0.38 -13.69 14.08
CA ASP A 224 1.04 -12.43 14.40
C ASP A 224 1.21 -12.25 15.90
N ARG A 225 0.17 -12.55 16.71
CA ARG A 225 0.28 -12.49 18.18
C ARG A 225 1.27 -13.49 18.73
N VAL A 226 1.28 -14.72 18.23
CA VAL A 226 2.24 -15.75 18.66
C VAL A 226 3.66 -15.31 18.33
N TYR A 227 3.89 -14.74 17.14
CA TYR A 227 5.19 -14.22 16.74
C TYR A 227 5.69 -13.09 17.65
N GLN A 228 4.80 -12.17 18.04
CA GLN A 228 5.12 -11.06 18.94
C GLN A 228 5.39 -11.50 20.40
N ILE A 229 4.84 -12.64 20.83
CA ILE A 229 5.09 -13.21 22.18
C ILE A 229 6.45 -13.94 22.23
N THR A 230 6.95 -14.41 21.11
CA THR A 230 8.22 -15.18 21.01
C THR A 230 9.48 -14.31 20.77
N ARG A 231 9.38 -12.99 20.83
CA ARG A 231 10.50 -12.05 20.83
C ARG A 231 10.56 -11.30 22.15
#